data_AF-A0A3Q0EGB2-F1
#
_entry.id   AF-A0A3Q0EGB2-F1
#
_cell.length_a   1.000
_cell.length_b   1.000
_cell.length_c   1.000
_cell.angle_alpha   90.00
_cell.angle_beta   90.00
_cell.angle_gamma   90.00
#
_symmetry.space_group_name_H-M   'P 1'
#
loop_
_entity.id
_entity.type
_entity.pdbx_description
1 polymer ?
#
loop_
_entity_poly.entity_id
_entity_poly.type
_entity_poly.pdbx_seq_one_letter_code
_entity_poly.pdbx_strand_id
1 'polypeptide(L)'
;MAMSFEWPWQYRFPPFFTLQPNVDTRQKQLAAWCSLVLSFCRLHKQSSMTVMEAQESPLFNNVKLQRKLPVESIQIVLEELRKKGNLEWLDKSKSSFLIMWRRPEEWGKLIYQWVSRSGQNNSVFTLYELTNGEDTEDEGIESILQDFQGHL
;
A
#
# COMPACT_ATOMS: atom_id res chain seq x y z
N MET A 1 7.16 20.56 -6.17
CA MET A 1 5.72 20.68 -6.54
C MET A 1 4.95 19.70 -5.68
N ALA A 2 3.92 20.13 -4.96
CA ALA A 2 3.09 19.20 -4.21
C ALA A 2 2.42 18.25 -5.22
N MET A 3 2.81 16.97 -5.21
CA MET A 3 2.22 15.92 -6.05
C MET A 3 0.75 15.78 -5.62
N SER A 4 -0.16 16.46 -6.31
CA SER A 4 -1.58 16.32 -6.06
C SER A 4 -2.00 14.89 -6.39
N PHE A 5 -2.57 14.18 -5.42
CA PHE A 5 -3.13 12.86 -5.65
C PHE A 5 -4.23 12.93 -6.72
N GLU A 6 -4.06 12.22 -7.82
CA GLU A 6 -5.10 12.13 -8.84
C GLU A 6 -6.06 11.00 -8.49
N TRP A 7 -7.29 11.38 -8.11
CA TRP A 7 -8.32 10.41 -7.77
C TRP A 7 -8.84 9.72 -9.03
N PRO A 8 -8.96 8.38 -9.02
CA PRO A 8 -9.49 7.65 -10.17
C PRO A 8 -10.97 8.02 -10.40
N TRP A 9 -11.44 7.93 -11.65
CA TRP A 9 -12.82 8.30 -11.99
C TRP A 9 -13.85 7.48 -11.20
N GLN A 10 -13.52 6.23 -10.83
CA GLN A 10 -14.36 5.37 -9.99
C GLN A 10 -14.64 5.98 -8.61
N TYR A 11 -13.70 6.75 -8.04
CA TYR A 11 -13.90 7.45 -6.77
C TYR A 11 -14.97 8.54 -6.87
N ARG A 12 -15.27 9.02 -8.09
CA ARG A 12 -16.35 9.96 -8.38
C ARG A 12 -17.69 9.28 -8.72
N PHE A 13 -17.71 7.94 -8.75
CA PHE A 13 -18.88 7.16 -9.13
C PHE A 13 -19.60 6.60 -7.89
N PRO A 14 -20.82 7.06 -7.55
CA PRO A 14 -21.48 6.66 -6.30
C PRO A 14 -21.61 5.14 -6.08
N PRO A 15 -21.91 4.30 -7.11
CA PRO A 15 -21.95 2.85 -6.94
C PRO A 15 -20.62 2.21 -6.55
N PHE A 16 -19.48 2.90 -6.72
CA PHE A 16 -18.17 2.40 -6.31
C PHE A 16 -18.05 2.20 -4.79
N PHE A 17 -18.82 2.96 -4.00
CA PHE A 17 -18.91 2.85 -2.54
C PHE A 17 -19.94 1.82 -2.06
N THR A 18 -20.51 1.03 -2.97
CA THR A 18 -21.46 -0.04 -2.65
C THR A 18 -21.00 -1.34 -3.28
N LEU A 19 -20.93 -2.41 -2.50
CA LEU A 19 -20.47 -3.70 -3.00
C LEU A 19 -21.39 -4.18 -4.14
N GLN A 20 -20.80 -4.43 -5.30
CA GLN A 20 -21.58 -4.82 -6.48
C GLN A 20 -22.06 -6.28 -6.35
N PRO A 21 -23.33 -6.59 -6.66
CA PRO A 21 -23.87 -7.94 -6.55
C PRO A 21 -23.35 -8.88 -7.65
N ASN A 22 -23.09 -8.33 -8.85
CA ASN A 22 -22.53 -9.08 -9.96
C ASN A 22 -21.04 -9.38 -9.72
N VAL A 23 -20.65 -10.65 -9.86
CA VAL A 23 -19.30 -11.14 -9.54
C VAL A 23 -18.22 -10.47 -10.39
N ASP A 24 -18.41 -10.37 -11.71
CA ASP A 24 -17.43 -9.75 -12.62
C ASP A 24 -17.24 -8.26 -12.32
N THR A 25 -18.33 -7.57 -12.03
CA THR A 25 -18.31 -6.15 -11.67
C THR A 25 -17.66 -5.95 -10.31
N ARG A 26 -17.95 -6.82 -9.34
CA ARG A 26 -17.32 -6.83 -8.02
C ARG A 26 -15.82 -7.07 -8.12
N GLN A 27 -15.35 -7.99 -8.96
CA GLN A 27 -13.91 -8.20 -9.16
C GLN A 27 -13.23 -6.94 -9.71
N LYS A 28 -13.83 -6.28 -10.71
CA LYS A 28 -13.32 -5.00 -11.25
C LYS A 28 -13.32 -3.90 -10.19
N GLN A 29 -14.39 -3.82 -9.39
CA GLN A 29 -14.49 -2.88 -8.27
C GLN A 29 -13.37 -3.11 -7.24
N LEU A 30 -13.15 -4.35 -6.80
CA LEU A 30 -12.12 -4.69 -5.83
C LEU A 30 -10.71 -4.42 -6.39
N ALA A 31 -10.47 -4.73 -7.66
CA ALA A 31 -9.21 -4.40 -8.32
C ALA A 31 -8.92 -2.89 -8.34
N ALA A 32 -9.94 -2.08 -8.64
CA ALA A 32 -9.83 -0.62 -8.59
C ALA A 32 -9.59 -0.10 -7.16
N TRP A 33 -10.27 -0.67 -6.16
CA TRP A 33 -10.02 -0.36 -4.75
C TRP A 33 -8.59 -0.70 -4.33
N CYS A 34 -8.09 -1.90 -4.65
CA CYS A 34 -6.69 -2.25 -4.35
C CYS A 34 -5.71 -1.23 -4.95
N SER A 35 -5.90 -0.85 -6.22
CA SER A 35 -5.02 0.12 -6.88
C SER A 35 -5.08 1.50 -6.23
N LEU A 36 -6.28 1.94 -5.85
CA LEU A 36 -6.50 3.22 -5.17
C LEU A 36 -5.80 3.24 -3.80
N VAL A 37 -6.01 2.20 -3.00
CA VAL A 37 -5.41 2.05 -1.67
C VAL A 37 -3.88 2.10 -1.75
N LEU A 38 -3.26 1.32 -2.64
CA LEU A 38 -1.81 1.30 -2.79
C LEU A 38 -1.24 2.65 -3.25
N SER A 39 -1.93 3.31 -4.19
CA SER A 39 -1.50 4.63 -4.68
C SER A 39 -1.61 5.70 -3.60
N PHE A 40 -2.68 5.65 -2.80
CA PHE A 40 -2.92 6.57 -1.70
C PHE A 40 -1.88 6.39 -0.59
N CYS A 41 -1.64 5.15 -0.14
CA CYS A 41 -0.62 4.84 0.87
C CYS A 41 0.78 5.27 0.42
N ARG A 42 1.13 5.03 -0.86
CA ARG A 42 2.41 5.48 -1.45
C ARG A 42 2.59 7.00 -1.37
N LEU A 43 1.55 7.77 -1.69
CA LEU A 43 1.66 9.24 -1.65
C LEU A 43 1.73 9.77 -0.22
N HIS A 44 0.91 9.22 0.68
CA HIS A 44 0.81 9.68 2.06
C HIS A 44 1.92 9.14 2.98
N LYS A 45 2.78 8.24 2.48
CA LYS A 45 3.81 7.54 3.27
C LYS A 45 3.24 6.88 4.53
N GLN A 46 2.01 6.40 4.41
CA GLN A 46 1.29 5.73 5.49
C GLN A 46 1.24 4.24 5.18
N SER A 47 2.05 3.47 5.89
CA SER A 47 2.12 2.03 5.76
C SER A 47 1.19 1.33 6.74
N SER A 48 1.00 1.82 7.97
CA SER A 48 0.12 1.18 8.96
C SER A 48 -1.05 2.07 9.41
N MET A 49 -2.22 1.45 9.62
CA MET A 49 -3.40 2.09 10.20
C MET A 49 -4.41 1.05 10.69
N THR A 50 -5.39 1.49 11.47
CA THR A 50 -6.53 0.68 11.88
C THR A 50 -7.67 0.75 10.87
N VAL A 51 -8.54 -0.25 10.88
CA VAL A 51 -9.76 -0.29 10.05
C VAL A 51 -10.69 0.89 10.35
N MET A 52 -10.74 1.33 11.61
CA MET A 52 -11.55 2.47 12.03
C MET A 52 -10.98 3.79 11.48
N GLU A 53 -9.68 4.00 11.57
CA GLU A 53 -9.01 5.17 10.98
C GLU A 53 -9.16 5.19 9.46
N ALA A 54 -9.02 4.03 8.80
CA ALA A 54 -9.21 3.90 7.37
C ALA A 54 -10.65 4.25 6.95
N GLN A 55 -11.66 3.83 7.73
CA GLN A 55 -13.06 4.12 7.44
C GLN A 55 -13.36 5.63 7.44
N GLU A 56 -12.78 6.38 8.37
CA GLU A 56 -12.96 7.84 8.45
C GLU A 56 -12.03 8.61 7.51
N SER A 57 -10.99 7.96 6.97
CA SER A 57 -10.08 8.53 5.99
C SER A 57 -10.78 8.88 4.67
N PRO A 58 -10.31 9.93 3.95
CA PRO A 58 -10.79 10.24 2.60
C PRO A 58 -10.66 9.07 1.62
N LEU A 59 -9.83 8.07 1.93
CA LEU A 59 -9.69 6.84 1.15
C LEU A 59 -11.03 6.11 0.97
N PHE A 60 -11.76 5.86 2.07
CA PHE A 60 -13.03 5.13 2.05
C PHE A 60 -14.26 6.02 2.30
N ASN A 61 -14.05 7.29 2.67
CA ASN A 61 -15.11 8.28 2.88
C ASN A 61 -14.98 9.47 1.92
N ASN A 62 -15.84 9.51 0.90
CA ASN A 62 -15.95 10.66 0.01
C ASN A 62 -17.04 11.62 0.50
N VAL A 63 -16.62 12.61 1.29
CA VAL A 63 -17.50 13.65 1.85
C VAL A 63 -18.19 14.48 0.76
N LYS A 64 -17.52 14.74 -0.37
CA LYS A 64 -18.09 15.51 -1.49
C LYS A 64 -19.23 14.76 -2.19
N LEU A 65 -19.18 13.44 -2.24
CA LEU A 65 -20.25 12.59 -2.75
C LEU A 65 -21.25 12.15 -1.68
N GLN A 66 -20.99 12.43 -0.41
CA GLN A 66 -21.74 11.88 0.73
C GLN A 66 -21.85 10.35 0.66
N ARG A 67 -20.74 9.69 0.30
CA ARG A 67 -20.64 8.24 0.18
C ARG A 67 -19.45 7.73 0.98
N LYS A 68 -19.71 6.69 1.77
CA LYS A 68 -18.70 5.96 2.55
C LYS A 68 -18.81 4.48 2.26
N LEU A 69 -17.68 3.80 2.17
CA LEU A 69 -17.65 2.35 2.02
C LEU A 69 -17.95 1.71 3.39
N PRO A 70 -18.90 0.78 3.50
CA PRO A 70 -19.18 0.09 4.77
C PRO A 70 -17.98 -0.72 5.25
N VAL A 71 -17.82 -0.85 6.58
CA VAL A 71 -16.72 -1.60 7.20
C VAL A 71 -16.59 -3.04 6.67
N GLU A 72 -17.70 -3.71 6.42
CA GLU A 72 -17.71 -5.07 5.86
C GLU A 72 -17.10 -5.11 4.46
N SER A 73 -17.37 -4.08 3.63
CA SER A 73 -16.79 -3.96 2.29
C SER A 73 -15.32 -3.56 2.34
N ILE A 74 -14.92 -2.73 3.32
CA ILE A 74 -13.51 -2.41 3.58
C ILE A 74 -12.74 -3.68 3.93
N GLN A 75 -13.26 -4.50 4.85
CA GLN A 75 -12.65 -5.78 5.24
C GLN A 75 -12.45 -6.72 4.02
N ILE A 76 -13.41 -6.76 3.08
CA ILE A 76 -13.26 -7.51 1.83
C ILE A 76 -12.11 -6.95 0.98
N VAL A 77 -12.01 -5.62 0.82
CA VAL A 77 -10.91 -4.98 0.08
C VAL A 77 -9.56 -5.29 0.72
N LEU A 78 -9.45 -5.20 2.05
CA LEU A 78 -8.22 -5.49 2.79
C LEU A 78 -7.82 -6.96 2.67
N GLU A 79 -8.79 -7.88 2.72
CA GLU A 79 -8.53 -9.31 2.49
C GLU A 79 -8.06 -9.60 1.06
N GLU A 80 -8.58 -8.90 0.05
CA GLU A 80 -8.06 -8.99 -1.32
C GLU A 80 -6.64 -8.44 -1.45
N LEU A 81 -6.31 -7.34 -0.75
CA LEU A 81 -4.93 -6.84 -0.68
C LEU A 81 -3.99 -7.85 0.00
N ARG A 82 -4.47 -8.52 1.06
CA ARG A 82 -3.72 -9.56 1.76
C ARG A 82 -3.42 -10.75 0.84
N LYS A 83 -4.42 -11.23 0.08
CA LYS A 83 -4.24 -12.30 -0.92
C LYS A 83 -3.24 -11.94 -2.02
N LYS A 84 -3.14 -10.66 -2.38
CA LYS A 84 -2.16 -10.15 -3.35
C LYS A 84 -0.75 -9.98 -2.77
N GLY A 85 -0.59 -10.12 -1.45
CA GLY A 85 0.69 -9.94 -0.75
C GLY A 85 1.04 -8.48 -0.45
N ASN A 86 0.07 -7.57 -0.54
CA ASN A 86 0.28 -6.13 -0.31
C ASN A 86 -0.28 -5.67 1.04
N LEU A 87 -0.79 -6.58 1.87
CA LEU A 87 -1.29 -6.26 3.20
C LEU A 87 -0.96 -7.38 4.18
N GLU A 88 -0.58 -6.98 5.39
CA GLU A 88 -0.38 -7.86 6.54
C GLU A 88 -1.21 -7.36 7.73
N TRP A 89 -1.84 -8.30 8.46
CA TRP A 89 -2.55 -7.96 9.69
C TRP A 89 -1.57 -7.93 10.85
N LEU A 90 -1.57 -6.83 11.60
CA LEU A 90 -0.69 -6.64 12.76
C LEU A 90 -1.25 -7.27 14.03
N ASP A 91 -2.54 -7.63 14.02
CA ASP A 91 -3.24 -8.23 15.16
C ASP A 91 -4.07 -9.45 14.76
N LYS A 92 -4.38 -10.29 15.76
CA LYS A 92 -5.27 -11.46 15.56
C LYS A 92 -6.73 -11.04 15.38
N SER A 93 -7.09 -9.85 15.86
CA SER A 93 -8.44 -9.28 15.78
C SER A 93 -8.79 -8.67 14.43
N LYS A 94 -7.83 -8.58 13.49
CA LYS A 94 -7.98 -7.93 12.18
C LYS A 94 -8.51 -6.49 12.30
N SER A 95 -7.98 -5.77 13.27
CA SER A 95 -8.29 -4.36 13.53
C SER A 95 -7.21 -3.41 12.99
N SER A 96 -5.97 -3.87 12.90
CA SER A 96 -4.81 -3.07 12.49
C SER A 96 -4.04 -3.77 11.39
N PHE A 97 -3.64 -3.04 10.37
CA PHE A 97 -2.99 -3.62 9.20
C PHE A 97 -1.82 -2.76 8.72
N LEU A 98 -0.89 -3.41 8.04
CA LEU A 98 0.23 -2.84 7.31
C LEU A 98 0.01 -3.03 5.82
N ILE A 99 -0.02 -1.94 5.05
CA ILE A 99 -0.06 -1.90 3.60
C ILE A 99 1.36 -1.74 3.06
N MET A 100 1.70 -2.63 2.13
CA MET A 100 2.94 -2.63 1.39
C MET A 100 2.64 -2.26 -0.06
N TRP A 101 2.97 -1.02 -0.46
CA TRP A 101 2.76 -0.56 -1.84
C TRP A 101 3.68 -1.26 -2.84
N ARG A 102 4.79 -1.82 -2.36
CA ARG A 102 5.65 -2.80 -3.04
C ARG A 102 5.82 -4.02 -2.17
N ARG A 103 5.78 -5.20 -2.80
CA ARG A 103 5.92 -6.48 -2.10
C ARG A 103 7.35 -6.69 -1.59
N PRO A 104 7.55 -7.29 -0.41
CA PRO A 104 8.87 -7.64 0.10
C PRO A 104 9.73 -8.46 -0.89
N GLU A 105 9.12 -9.34 -1.69
CA GLU A 105 9.85 -10.15 -2.66
C GLU A 105 10.41 -9.31 -3.82
N GLU A 106 9.68 -8.26 -4.23
CA GLU A 106 10.17 -7.32 -5.25
C GLU A 106 11.31 -6.48 -4.68
N TRP A 107 11.23 -6.08 -3.41
CA TRP A 107 12.31 -5.39 -2.71
C TRP A 107 13.56 -6.26 -2.58
N GLY A 108 13.41 -7.50 -2.15
CA GLY A 108 14.53 -8.44 -2.04
C GLY A 108 15.24 -8.65 -3.38
N LYS A 109 14.49 -8.72 -4.49
CA LYS A 109 15.07 -8.78 -5.84
C LYS A 109 15.84 -7.51 -6.21
N LEU A 110 15.30 -6.33 -5.91
CA LEU A 110 15.97 -5.05 -6.18
C LEU A 110 17.28 -4.95 -5.40
N ILE A 111 17.24 -5.23 -4.09
CA ILE A 111 18.43 -5.24 -3.24
C ILE A 111 19.45 -6.24 -3.79
N TYR A 112 19.03 -7.47 -4.10
CA TYR A 112 19.93 -8.50 -4.64
C TYR A 112 20.55 -8.10 -5.99
N GLN A 113 19.76 -7.50 -6.88
CA GLN A 113 20.25 -6.99 -8.16
C GLN A 113 21.27 -5.87 -7.97
N TRP A 114 21.02 -4.96 -7.03
CA TRP A 114 21.96 -3.89 -6.68
C TRP A 114 23.28 -4.47 -6.16
N VAL A 115 23.24 -5.36 -5.14
CA VAL A 115 24.45 -5.99 -4.57
C VAL A 115 25.23 -6.76 -5.64
N SER A 116 24.53 -7.43 -6.56
CA SER A 116 25.15 -8.17 -7.65
C SER A 116 25.83 -7.26 -8.68
N ARG A 117 25.25 -6.08 -8.97
CA ARG A 117 25.82 -5.08 -9.88
C ARG A 117 26.99 -4.31 -9.27
N SER A 118 26.91 -4.00 -7.98
CA SER A 118 27.98 -3.31 -7.25
C SER A 118 29.19 -4.22 -7.01
N GLY A 119 29.08 -5.53 -7.30
CA GLY A 119 30.15 -6.50 -7.11
C GLY A 119 30.37 -6.87 -5.64
N GLN A 120 29.42 -6.53 -4.76
CA GLN A 120 29.53 -6.66 -3.31
C GLN A 120 28.83 -7.92 -2.76
N ASN A 121 28.66 -8.96 -3.58
CA ASN A 121 27.92 -10.19 -3.26
C ASN A 121 28.42 -11.01 -2.05
N ASN A 122 29.55 -10.64 -1.43
CA ASN A 122 30.10 -11.26 -0.21
C ASN A 122 30.37 -10.25 0.92
N SER A 123 29.79 -9.06 0.83
CA SER A 123 29.94 -8.01 1.83
C SER A 123 28.72 -7.98 2.75
N VAL A 124 28.96 -7.70 4.04
CA VAL A 124 27.88 -7.46 5.00
C VAL A 124 27.48 -6.00 4.91
N PHE A 125 26.19 -5.74 4.73
CA PHE A 125 25.61 -4.40 4.80
C PHE A 125 24.69 -4.29 6.00
N THR A 126 24.78 -3.16 6.68
CA THR A 126 23.75 -2.72 7.61
C THR A 126 22.56 -2.15 6.85
N LEU A 127 21.40 -2.16 7.48
CA LEU A 127 20.19 -1.60 6.90
C LEU A 127 20.33 -0.09 6.61
N TYR A 128 21.14 0.63 7.41
CA TYR A 128 21.42 2.05 7.22
C TYR A 128 22.24 2.33 5.96
N GLU A 129 23.26 1.51 5.68
CA GLU A 129 24.11 1.64 4.49
C GLU A 129 23.33 1.38 3.20
N LEU A 130 22.36 0.46 3.23
CA LEU A 130 21.51 0.17 2.08
C LEU A 130 20.55 1.31 1.72
N THR A 131 20.25 2.21 2.65
CA THR A 131 19.21 3.23 2.45
C THR A 131 19.70 4.66 2.51
N ASN A 132 20.92 4.89 2.98
CA ASN A 132 21.55 6.21 3.03
C ASN A 132 22.95 6.19 2.40
N GLY A 133 23.29 5.10 1.69
CA GLY A 133 24.55 5.00 0.96
C GLY A 133 24.45 5.81 -0.33
N GLU A 134 25.50 6.59 -0.63
CA GLU A 134 25.59 7.40 -1.86
C GLU A 134 25.39 6.55 -3.14
N ASP A 135 25.71 5.25 -3.09
CA ASP A 135 25.55 4.29 -4.20
C ASP A 135 24.11 3.75 -4.37
N THR A 136 23.15 4.13 -3.51
CA THR A 136 21.79 3.56 -3.45
C THR A 136 20.67 4.56 -3.83
N GLU A 137 21.01 5.83 -4.01
CA GLU A 137 20.07 6.93 -4.32
C GLU A 137 19.32 6.72 -5.66
N ASP A 138 20.00 6.19 -6.69
CA ASP A 138 19.45 6.07 -8.05
C ASP A 138 18.47 4.89 -8.23
N GLU A 139 18.48 3.88 -7.35
CA GLU A 139 17.66 2.67 -7.50
C GLU A 139 16.37 2.65 -6.64
N GLY A 140 16.12 3.70 -5.86
CA GLY A 140 14.92 3.83 -5.03
C GLY A 140 14.89 2.92 -3.80
N ILE A 141 16.06 2.43 -3.38
CA ILE A 141 16.25 1.56 -2.20
C ILE A 141 16.04 2.35 -0.90
N GLU A 142 16.26 3.67 -0.89
CA GLU A 142 15.99 4.54 0.26
C GLU A 142 14.54 4.45 0.77
N SER A 143 13.59 4.27 -0.17
CA SER A 143 12.17 4.19 0.18
C SER A 143 11.79 2.92 0.94
N ILE A 144 12.68 1.93 1.01
CA ILE A 144 12.48 0.69 1.77
C ILE A 144 12.37 1.00 3.27
N LEU A 145 13.25 1.84 3.83
CA LEU A 145 13.26 2.06 5.27
C LEU A 145 12.11 2.93 5.78
N GLN A 146 11.60 3.86 4.98
CA GLN A 146 10.46 4.70 5.40
C GLN A 146 9.22 3.87 5.73
N ASP A 147 9.05 2.70 5.11
CA ASP A 147 7.92 1.82 5.35
C ASP A 147 8.12 0.87 6.55
N PHE A 148 9.37 0.52 6.89
CA PHE A 148 9.70 -0.45 7.95
C PHE A 148 10.20 0.17 9.27
N GLN A 149 10.66 1.43 9.28
CA GLN A 149 11.18 2.10 10.50
C GLN A 149 10.12 2.34 11.60
N GLY A 150 8.83 2.18 11.30
CA GLY A 150 7.78 2.29 12.33
C GLY A 150 7.61 1.04 13.20
N HIS A 151 8.20 -0.10 12.83
CA HIS A 151 7.86 -1.42 13.40
C HIS A 151 9.07 -2.31 13.76
N LEU A 152 10.27 -1.74 13.88
CA LEU A 152 11.43 -2.34 14.57
C LEU A 152 11.66 -1.60 15.89
#